data_AF-A0A1V3JA42-F1
#
_entry.id   AF-A0A1V3JA42-F1
#
_cell.length_a   1.000
_cell.length_b   1.000
_cell.length_c   1.000
_cell.angle_alpha   90.00
_cell.angle_beta   90.00
_cell.angle_gamma   90.00
#
_symmetry.space_group_name_H-M   'P 1'
#
loop_
_entity.id
_entity.type
_entity.pdbx_description
1 polymer ?
#
loop_
_entity_poly.entity_id
_entity_poly.type
_entity_poly.pdbx_seq_one_letter_code
_entity_poly.pdbx_strand_id
1 'polypeptide(L)'
;MKLGRTTILLLTSLFLLGCEKSFSEQFYKDRPCTEIKYECLNESQNKMVQKNNMFKPMQLNKEQWDDIQYRKKLKIYGEVAKMLEIYYPGFWEDKDETFQIQWIEKVDQLTLNYDPNRRRADLETMAAVCAIIGSDFEENSKYNFVVNKLKKGDLYLSSRNILDYLRFEVLNKDFDEAGRQYNTWSLRGVQDGMPHFTRRVPNFNTEWREDNEKENVWSIYKNNVRGNENL
;
A
#
# COMPACT_ATOMS: atom_id res chain seq x y z
N MET A 1 70.55 -6.92 37.27
CA MET A 1 70.31 -6.51 38.67
C MET A 1 69.18 -5.50 38.70
N LYS A 2 68.20 -5.71 39.59
CA LYS A 2 67.08 -4.79 39.89
C LYS A 2 67.59 -3.52 40.57
N LEU A 3 66.98 -2.39 40.24
CA LEU A 3 66.50 -1.30 41.13
C LEU A 3 66.00 -0.18 40.18
N GLY A 4 64.88 0.51 40.38
CA GLY A 4 63.92 0.53 41.46
C GLY A 4 62.81 1.55 41.14
N ARG A 5 61.65 1.32 41.75
CA ARG A 5 60.49 2.19 41.94
C ARG A 5 60.79 3.70 41.92
N THR A 6 60.03 4.49 41.17
CA THR A 6 59.23 5.67 41.62
C THR A 6 58.89 6.59 40.44
N THR A 7 57.73 6.38 39.82
CA THR A 7 56.98 7.43 39.09
C THR A 7 55.58 6.92 38.77
N ILE A 8 54.84 6.55 39.83
CA ILE A 8 53.39 6.45 39.82
C ILE A 8 52.92 7.59 40.71
N LEU A 9 52.06 8.47 40.17
CA LEU A 9 51.35 9.62 40.76
C LEU A 9 51.69 10.92 40.03
N LEU A 10 51.01 11.20 38.90
CA LEU A 10 50.63 12.57 38.49
C LEU A 10 49.85 12.66 37.16
N LEU A 11 49.03 11.67 36.79
CA LEU A 11 48.22 11.75 35.55
C LEU A 11 46.81 11.17 35.67
N THR A 12 46.23 11.16 36.88
CA THR A 12 44.82 10.77 37.12
C THR A 12 44.08 11.83 37.92
N SER A 13 44.04 13.05 37.40
CA SER A 13 43.25 14.14 37.98
C SER A 13 42.98 15.22 36.93
N LEU A 14 42.18 14.91 35.91
CA LEU A 14 41.48 15.90 35.07
C LEU A 14 40.62 15.18 34.02
N PHE A 15 39.53 14.54 34.45
CA PHE A 15 38.32 14.33 33.63
C PHE A 15 37.14 14.09 34.58
N LEU A 16 36.85 15.09 35.41
CA LEU A 16 35.54 15.27 36.02
C LEU A 16 34.98 16.55 35.40
N LEU A 17 34.30 16.43 34.26
CA LEU A 17 33.30 17.38 33.76
C LEU A 17 32.67 16.75 32.51
N GLY A 18 31.47 16.20 32.69
CA GLY A 18 30.70 15.51 31.67
C GLY A 18 29.51 14.82 32.29
N CYS A 19 28.69 15.56 33.06
CA CYS A 19 27.35 15.12 33.42
C CYS A 19 26.50 15.22 32.15
N GLU A 20 26.67 14.26 31.24
CA GLU A 20 25.73 14.07 30.14
C GLU A 20 24.40 13.66 30.76
N LYS A 21 23.37 14.47 30.52
CA LYS A 21 22.00 14.11 30.84
C LYS A 21 21.74 12.73 30.24
N SER A 22 21.41 11.77 31.11
CA SER A 22 21.22 10.39 30.67
C SER A 22 20.15 10.35 29.58
N PHE A 23 20.33 9.50 28.58
CA PHE A 23 19.39 9.25 27.48
C PHE A 23 17.92 9.15 27.95
N SER A 24 17.73 8.60 29.15
CA SER A 24 16.46 8.59 29.90
C SER A 24 15.78 9.97 29.93
N GLU A 25 16.47 11.02 30.37
CA GLU A 25 15.87 12.36 30.49
C GLU A 25 15.47 12.98 29.14
N GLN A 26 16.19 12.67 28.06
CA GLN A 26 15.83 13.10 26.71
C GLN A 26 14.64 12.31 26.16
N PHE A 27 14.56 11.02 26.46
CA PHE A 27 13.50 10.13 25.97
C PHE A 27 12.10 10.51 26.50
N TYR A 28 12.01 11.15 27.66
CA TYR A 28 10.74 11.46 28.33
C TYR A 28 10.21 12.88 28.11
N LYS A 29 10.96 13.76 27.44
CA LYS A 29 10.67 15.20 27.44
C LYS A 29 9.39 15.61 26.67
N ASP A 30 8.99 14.83 25.65
CA ASP A 30 7.94 15.23 24.71
C ASP A 30 6.76 14.23 24.62
N ARG A 31 6.51 13.43 25.66
CA ARG A 31 5.39 12.46 25.65
C ARG A 31 4.08 13.07 26.16
N PRO A 32 2.94 12.86 25.45
CA PRO A 32 1.63 13.41 25.85
C PRO A 32 1.04 12.81 27.14
N CYS A 33 1.53 11.64 27.59
CA CYS A 33 0.98 10.92 28.73
C CYS A 33 1.94 10.99 29.92
N THR A 34 1.83 12.04 30.73
CA THR A 34 2.67 12.33 31.92
C THR A 34 2.42 11.44 33.14
N GLU A 35 1.45 10.51 33.09
CA GLU A 35 1.00 9.79 34.30
C GLU A 35 1.57 8.38 34.49
N ILE A 36 2.34 7.84 33.54
CA ILE A 36 2.92 6.51 33.74
C ILE A 36 4.30 6.64 34.43
N LYS A 37 4.30 6.59 35.76
CA LYS A 37 5.52 6.41 36.55
C LYS A 37 5.91 4.93 36.56
N TYR A 38 6.99 4.59 35.88
CA TYR A 38 7.61 3.28 36.02
C TYR A 38 8.65 3.35 37.14
N GLU A 39 8.39 2.66 38.25
CA GLU A 39 9.42 2.40 39.26
C GLU A 39 10.35 1.29 38.76
N CYS A 40 11.65 1.53 38.80
CA CYS A 40 12.63 0.47 38.55
C CYS A 40 12.57 -0.53 39.71
N LEU A 41 12.25 -1.79 39.41
CA LEU A 41 12.33 -2.88 40.39
C LEU A 41 13.80 -3.10 40.80
N ASN A 42 14.03 -3.33 42.09
CA ASN A 42 15.36 -3.67 42.60
C ASN A 42 15.88 -4.97 41.94
N GLU A 43 17.18 -5.03 41.63
CA GLU A 43 17.81 -6.15 40.88
C GLU A 43 17.50 -7.55 41.43
N SER A 44 17.22 -7.68 42.73
CA SER A 44 16.82 -8.95 43.35
C SER A 44 15.43 -9.45 42.92
N GLN A 45 14.50 -8.56 42.56
CA GLN A 45 13.18 -8.92 42.04
C GLN A 45 13.25 -9.38 40.56
N ASN A 46 14.26 -8.94 39.82
CA ASN A 46 14.40 -9.22 38.39
C ASN A 46 14.67 -10.71 38.09
N LYS A 47 15.40 -11.40 38.98
CA LYS A 47 15.73 -12.83 38.80
C LYS A 47 14.56 -13.78 39.07
N MET A 48 13.57 -13.39 39.87
CA MET A 48 12.36 -14.21 40.10
C MET A 48 11.29 -13.98 39.03
N VAL A 49 11.17 -12.76 38.49
CA VAL A 49 10.13 -12.40 37.52
C VAL A 49 10.42 -12.93 36.11
N GLN A 50 11.69 -13.09 35.73
CA GLN A 50 12.09 -13.55 34.40
C GLN A 50 11.63 -14.97 34.04
N LYS A 51 11.31 -15.84 35.03
CA LYS A 51 10.84 -17.21 34.74
C LYS A 51 9.33 -17.33 34.50
N ASN A 52 8.52 -16.39 34.97
CA ASN A 52 7.05 -16.53 34.99
C ASN A 52 6.28 -15.48 34.18
N ASN A 53 6.93 -14.46 33.64
CA ASN A 53 6.28 -13.45 32.79
C ASN A 53 6.66 -13.60 31.32
N MET A 54 6.63 -14.82 30.78
CA MET A 54 6.41 -14.95 29.33
C MET A 54 5.06 -14.30 29.05
N PHE A 55 5.08 -13.18 28.33
CA PHE A 55 3.89 -12.50 27.82
C PHE A 55 2.99 -13.57 27.19
N LYS A 56 1.89 -13.93 27.84
CA LYS A 56 0.90 -14.79 27.19
C LYS A 56 0.32 -13.93 26.07
N PRO A 57 0.48 -14.32 24.80
CA PRO A 57 -0.11 -13.55 23.71
C PRO A 57 -1.60 -13.41 23.99
N MET A 58 -2.11 -12.19 23.90
CA MET A 58 -3.53 -11.93 24.10
C MET A 58 -4.31 -12.80 23.09
N GLN A 59 -5.04 -13.79 23.61
CA GLN A 59 -5.88 -14.62 22.77
C GLN A 59 -7.15 -13.85 22.47
N LEU A 60 -7.23 -13.34 21.25
CA LEU A 60 -8.43 -12.69 20.74
C LEU A 60 -9.53 -13.73 20.54
N ASN A 61 -10.75 -13.38 20.95
CA ASN A 61 -11.92 -14.17 20.61
C ASN A 61 -12.32 -13.95 19.13
N LYS A 62 -13.28 -14.74 18.66
CA LYS A 62 -13.76 -14.66 17.26
C LYS A 62 -14.26 -13.26 16.90
N GLU A 63 -15.06 -12.64 17.75
CA GLU A 63 -15.65 -11.31 17.52
C GLU A 63 -14.56 -10.22 17.38
N GLN A 64 -13.52 -10.27 18.21
CA GLN A 64 -12.39 -9.35 18.12
C GLN A 64 -11.58 -9.56 16.84
N TRP A 65 -11.39 -10.82 16.41
CA TRP A 65 -10.77 -11.10 15.12
C TRP A 65 -11.61 -10.57 13.96
N ASP A 66 -12.92 -10.79 14.00
CA ASP A 66 -13.86 -10.34 12.98
C ASP A 66 -13.87 -8.80 12.88
N ASP A 67 -13.90 -8.07 14.01
CA ASP A 67 -13.78 -6.60 14.05
C ASP A 67 -12.46 -6.10 13.46
N ILE A 68 -11.33 -6.75 13.79
CA ILE A 68 -10.02 -6.39 13.21
C ILE A 68 -10.02 -6.58 11.69
N GLN A 69 -10.55 -7.70 11.19
CA GLN A 69 -10.62 -7.94 9.74
C GLN A 69 -11.56 -6.95 9.05
N TYR A 70 -12.69 -6.63 9.67
CA TYR A 70 -13.62 -5.63 9.17
C TYR A 70 -12.98 -4.24 9.08
N ARG A 71 -12.28 -3.79 10.12
CA ARG A 71 -11.58 -2.49 10.10
C ARG A 71 -10.45 -2.46 9.08
N LYS A 72 -9.70 -3.55 8.90
CA LYS A 72 -8.69 -3.67 7.84
C LYS A 72 -9.32 -3.55 6.46
N LYS A 73 -10.45 -4.23 6.23
CA LYS A 73 -11.22 -4.14 4.99
C LYS A 73 -11.67 -2.70 4.71
N LEU A 74 -12.27 -2.02 5.70
CA LEU A 74 -12.68 -0.62 5.57
C LEU A 74 -11.50 0.32 5.27
N LYS A 75 -10.35 0.12 5.94
CA LYS A 75 -9.13 0.88 5.65
C LYS A 75 -8.70 0.72 4.19
N ILE A 76 -8.64 -0.51 3.69
CA ILE A 76 -8.29 -0.78 2.30
C ILE A 76 -9.30 -0.11 1.36
N TYR A 77 -10.60 -0.18 1.65
CA TYR A 77 -11.62 0.46 0.81
C TYR A 77 -11.46 1.98 0.76
N GLY A 78 -11.19 2.63 1.89
CA GLY A 78 -10.91 4.07 1.92
C GLY A 78 -9.62 4.43 1.15
N GLU A 79 -8.62 3.56 1.15
CA GLU A 79 -7.40 3.74 0.36
C GLU A 79 -7.65 3.59 -1.15
N VAL A 80 -8.45 2.59 -1.56
CA VAL A 80 -8.85 2.44 -2.98
C VAL A 80 -9.76 3.60 -3.42
N ALA A 81 -10.64 4.11 -2.54
CA ALA A 81 -11.44 5.28 -2.87
C ALA A 81 -10.56 6.51 -3.17
N LYS A 82 -9.54 6.75 -2.36
CA LYS A 82 -8.53 7.80 -2.61
C LYS A 82 -7.69 7.52 -3.86
N MET A 83 -7.38 6.26 -4.17
CA MET A 83 -6.71 5.89 -5.42
C MET A 83 -7.53 6.35 -6.63
N LEU A 84 -8.85 6.10 -6.64
CA LEU A 84 -9.71 6.51 -7.75
C LEU A 84 -9.76 8.03 -7.91
N GLU A 85 -9.77 8.80 -6.82
CA GLU A 85 -9.69 10.26 -6.87
C GLU A 85 -8.34 10.75 -7.44
N ILE A 86 -7.24 10.04 -7.16
CA ILE A 86 -5.93 10.36 -7.74
C ILE A 86 -5.89 10.01 -9.24
N TYR A 87 -6.43 8.85 -9.60
CA TYR A 87 -6.37 8.33 -10.96
C TYR A 87 -7.30 9.09 -11.91
N TYR A 88 -8.46 9.50 -11.38
CA TYR A 88 -9.54 10.16 -12.10
C TYR A 88 -10.06 11.33 -11.23
N PRO A 89 -9.38 12.49 -11.23
CA PRO A 89 -9.79 13.63 -10.41
C PRO A 89 -11.25 14.02 -10.63
N GLY A 90 -12.01 14.16 -9.55
CA GLY A 90 -13.46 14.43 -9.58
C GLY A 90 -14.33 13.18 -9.74
N PHE A 91 -13.77 11.97 -9.70
CA PHE A 91 -14.54 10.72 -9.84
C PHE A 91 -15.70 10.61 -8.86
N TRP A 92 -15.50 11.06 -7.62
CA TRP A 92 -16.54 11.01 -6.59
C TRP A 92 -17.48 12.21 -6.60
N GLU A 93 -17.15 13.29 -7.31
CA GLU A 93 -17.89 14.57 -7.28
C GLU A 93 -18.24 15.03 -5.85
N ASP A 94 -19.51 14.90 -5.46
CA ASP A 94 -20.09 15.30 -4.16
C ASP A 94 -20.42 14.11 -3.24
N LYS A 95 -20.05 12.88 -3.63
CA LYS A 95 -20.42 11.65 -2.92
C LYS A 95 -19.66 11.50 -1.61
N ASP A 96 -20.39 11.23 -0.54
CA ASP A 96 -19.81 11.06 0.80
C ASP A 96 -19.00 9.77 0.96
N GLU A 97 -18.24 9.67 2.04
CA GLU A 97 -17.39 8.52 2.34
C GLU A 97 -18.20 7.22 2.44
N THR A 98 -19.45 7.27 2.92
CA THR A 98 -20.28 6.06 3.03
C THR A 98 -20.60 5.49 1.65
N PHE A 99 -20.98 6.35 0.71
CA PHE A 99 -21.21 5.96 -0.68
C PHE A 99 -19.95 5.41 -1.32
N GLN A 100 -18.81 6.08 -1.14
CA GLN A 100 -17.53 5.63 -1.70
C GLN A 100 -17.17 4.22 -1.21
N ILE A 101 -17.28 3.97 0.09
CA ILE A 101 -16.99 2.66 0.69
C ILE A 101 -17.95 1.58 0.17
N GLN A 102 -19.24 1.87 0.06
CA GLN A 102 -20.24 0.93 -0.49
C GLN A 102 -19.99 0.60 -1.96
N TRP A 103 -19.57 1.59 -2.75
CA TRP A 103 -19.22 1.38 -4.16
C TRP A 103 -18.00 0.45 -4.28
N ILE A 104 -16.96 0.68 -3.48
CA ILE A 104 -15.77 -0.17 -3.46
C ILE A 104 -16.11 -1.58 -2.97
N GLU A 105 -16.99 -1.72 -1.97
CA GLU A 105 -17.49 -3.02 -1.52
C GLU A 105 -18.19 -3.79 -2.64
N LYS A 106 -19.04 -3.12 -3.42
CA LYS A 106 -19.70 -3.73 -4.59
C LYS A 106 -18.67 -4.24 -5.60
N VAL A 107 -17.67 -3.43 -5.93
CA VAL A 107 -16.58 -3.84 -6.83
C VAL A 107 -15.76 -4.99 -6.24
N ASP A 108 -15.58 -5.02 -4.93
CA ASP A 108 -14.87 -6.09 -4.27
C ASP A 108 -15.62 -7.42 -4.35
N GLN A 109 -16.93 -7.42 -4.12
CA GLN A 109 -17.77 -8.59 -4.34
C GLN A 109 -17.72 -9.06 -5.79
N LEU A 110 -17.75 -8.14 -6.75
CA LEU A 110 -17.57 -8.46 -8.16
C LEU A 110 -16.21 -9.11 -8.43
N THR A 111 -15.13 -8.58 -7.84
CA THR A 111 -13.77 -9.12 -7.99
C THR A 111 -13.67 -10.54 -7.41
N LEU A 112 -14.30 -10.78 -6.26
CA LEU A 112 -14.36 -12.10 -5.61
C LEU A 112 -15.11 -13.15 -6.44
N ASN A 113 -16.07 -12.75 -7.29
CA ASN A 113 -16.74 -13.67 -8.21
C ASN A 113 -15.80 -14.21 -9.29
N TYR A 114 -14.76 -13.46 -9.64
CA TYR A 114 -13.74 -13.89 -10.60
C TYR A 114 -12.59 -14.64 -9.94
N ASP A 115 -12.16 -14.20 -8.74
CA ASP A 115 -11.15 -14.88 -7.95
C ASP A 115 -11.46 -14.75 -6.44
N PRO A 116 -11.91 -15.83 -5.77
CA PRO A 116 -12.15 -15.83 -4.33
C PRO A 116 -10.89 -15.53 -3.51
N ASN A 117 -9.69 -15.71 -4.08
CA ASN A 117 -8.41 -15.45 -3.44
C ASN A 117 -7.78 -14.11 -3.88
N ARG A 118 -8.59 -13.22 -4.46
CA ARG A 118 -8.12 -11.95 -5.02
C ARG A 118 -7.26 -11.16 -4.03
N ARG A 119 -6.11 -10.70 -4.52
CA ARG A 119 -5.19 -9.84 -3.77
C ARG A 119 -5.70 -8.41 -3.78
N ARG A 120 -5.14 -7.58 -2.91
CA ARG A 120 -5.41 -6.13 -2.90
C ARG A 120 -5.19 -5.49 -4.28
N ALA A 121 -4.13 -5.89 -4.99
CA ALA A 121 -3.82 -5.37 -6.32
C ALA A 121 -4.92 -5.70 -7.36
N ASP A 122 -5.62 -6.83 -7.18
CA ASP A 122 -6.69 -7.24 -8.08
C ASP A 122 -7.95 -6.39 -7.83
N LEU A 123 -8.26 -6.05 -6.56
CA LEU A 123 -9.28 -5.06 -6.21
C LEU A 123 -8.95 -3.66 -6.75
N GLU A 124 -7.71 -3.19 -6.55
CA GLU A 124 -7.25 -1.88 -7.07
C GLU A 124 -7.43 -1.81 -8.59
N THR A 125 -7.01 -2.86 -9.31
CA THR A 125 -7.13 -2.92 -10.78
C THR A 125 -8.60 -2.99 -11.21
N MET A 126 -9.43 -3.81 -10.56
CA MET A 126 -10.86 -3.86 -10.90
C MET A 126 -11.60 -2.57 -10.55
N ALA A 127 -11.26 -1.89 -9.46
CA ALA A 127 -11.81 -0.58 -9.16
C ALA A 127 -11.50 0.43 -10.26
N ALA A 128 -10.27 0.43 -10.77
CA ALA A 128 -9.88 1.30 -11.89
C ALA A 128 -10.60 0.92 -13.20
N VAL A 129 -10.84 -0.36 -13.48
CA VAL A 129 -11.67 -0.80 -14.62
C VAL A 129 -13.11 -0.32 -14.46
N CYS A 130 -13.75 -0.61 -13.33
CA CYS A 130 -15.13 -0.23 -13.02
C CYS A 130 -15.33 1.29 -13.02
N ALA A 131 -14.31 2.07 -12.70
CA ALA A 131 -14.36 3.53 -12.79
C ALA A 131 -14.53 4.03 -14.24
N ILE A 132 -14.03 3.28 -15.24
CA ILE A 132 -14.13 3.65 -16.66
C ILE A 132 -15.44 3.16 -17.29
N ILE A 133 -15.87 1.92 -16.96
CA ILE A 133 -16.97 1.25 -17.67
C ILE A 133 -18.21 0.97 -16.82
N GLY A 134 -18.20 1.35 -15.54
CA GLY A 134 -19.26 1.07 -14.58
C GLY A 134 -19.07 -0.26 -13.86
N SER A 135 -19.59 -0.34 -12.62
CA SER A 135 -19.61 -1.56 -11.80
C SER A 135 -20.64 -2.61 -12.26
N ASP A 136 -21.47 -2.24 -13.24
CA ASP A 136 -22.56 -3.00 -13.86
C ASP A 136 -22.18 -3.50 -15.27
N PHE A 137 -20.90 -3.47 -15.64
CA PHE A 137 -20.45 -3.81 -16.99
C PHE A 137 -20.85 -5.23 -17.45
N GLU A 138 -21.07 -6.17 -16.51
CA GLU A 138 -21.51 -7.54 -16.82
C GLU A 138 -22.91 -7.60 -17.43
N GLU A 139 -23.75 -6.58 -17.15
CA GLU A 139 -25.12 -6.48 -17.65
C GLU A 139 -25.17 -5.81 -19.03
N ASN A 140 -24.07 -5.15 -19.44
CA ASN A 140 -23.99 -4.40 -20.67
C ASN A 140 -23.23 -5.20 -21.75
N SER A 141 -23.96 -5.65 -22.77
CA SER A 141 -23.42 -6.48 -23.86
C SER A 141 -22.25 -5.84 -24.62
N LYS A 142 -22.11 -4.50 -24.58
CA LYS A 142 -20.96 -3.78 -25.14
C LYS A 142 -19.64 -4.23 -24.51
N TYR A 143 -19.65 -4.64 -23.23
CA TYR A 143 -18.46 -5.03 -22.48
C TYR A 143 -18.29 -6.55 -22.35
N ASN A 144 -18.98 -7.35 -23.18
CA ASN A 144 -18.83 -8.81 -23.19
C ASN A 144 -17.37 -9.28 -23.37
N PHE A 145 -16.54 -8.52 -24.08
CA PHE A 145 -15.12 -8.83 -24.23
C PHE A 145 -14.36 -8.76 -22.88
N VAL A 146 -14.74 -7.84 -21.98
CA VAL A 146 -14.18 -7.72 -20.62
C VAL A 146 -14.51 -8.97 -19.83
N VAL A 147 -15.80 -9.33 -19.76
CA VAL A 147 -16.28 -10.54 -19.06
C VAL A 147 -15.56 -11.79 -19.57
N ASN A 148 -15.46 -11.93 -20.89
CA ASN A 148 -14.80 -13.08 -21.52
C ASN A 148 -13.31 -13.16 -21.16
N LYS A 149 -12.60 -12.03 -21.10
CA LYS A 149 -11.18 -11.99 -20.77
C LYS A 149 -10.94 -12.28 -19.29
N LEU A 150 -11.77 -11.74 -18.39
CA LEU A 150 -11.71 -12.03 -16.95
C LEU A 150 -11.97 -13.52 -16.65
N LYS A 151 -12.90 -14.18 -17.37
CA LYS A 151 -13.21 -15.61 -17.15
C LYS A 151 -12.15 -16.59 -17.65
N LYS A 152 -11.35 -16.22 -18.66
CA LYS A 152 -10.45 -17.15 -19.36
C LYS A 152 -9.01 -17.11 -18.86
N GLY A 153 -8.61 -16.04 -18.19
CA GLY A 153 -7.21 -15.81 -17.81
C GLY A 153 -7.02 -15.63 -16.31
N ASP A 154 -5.75 -15.51 -15.92
CA ASP A 154 -5.36 -15.03 -14.60
C ASP A 154 -5.94 -13.64 -14.35
N LEU A 155 -6.65 -13.45 -13.23
CA LEU A 155 -7.39 -12.21 -12.94
C LEU A 155 -6.48 -10.99 -13.01
N TYR A 156 -5.26 -11.09 -12.49
CA TYR A 156 -4.32 -9.97 -12.45
C TYR A 156 -3.86 -9.56 -13.84
N LEU A 157 -3.40 -10.51 -14.66
CA LEU A 157 -2.97 -10.22 -16.02
C LEU A 157 -4.15 -9.77 -16.90
N SER A 158 -5.31 -10.41 -16.76
CA SER A 158 -6.51 -10.07 -17.52
C SER A 158 -7.00 -8.66 -17.19
N SER A 159 -7.20 -8.34 -15.91
CA SER A 159 -7.69 -7.03 -15.47
C SER A 159 -6.71 -5.90 -15.83
N ARG A 160 -5.39 -6.13 -15.74
CA ARG A 160 -4.39 -5.16 -16.20
C ARG A 160 -4.46 -4.89 -17.70
N ASN A 161 -4.54 -5.94 -18.51
CA ASN A 161 -4.68 -5.78 -19.95
C ASN A 161 -5.99 -5.06 -20.32
N ILE A 162 -7.08 -5.34 -19.60
CA ILE A 162 -8.36 -4.63 -19.76
C ILE A 162 -8.18 -3.15 -19.42
N LEU A 163 -7.55 -2.85 -18.29
CA LEU A 163 -7.32 -1.47 -17.85
C LEU A 163 -6.46 -0.71 -18.85
N ASP A 164 -5.39 -1.30 -19.36
CA ASP A 164 -4.54 -0.70 -20.40
C ASP A 164 -5.31 -0.44 -21.68
N TYR A 165 -6.15 -1.38 -22.11
CA TYR A 165 -7.05 -1.18 -23.25
C TYR A 165 -7.97 0.01 -23.04
N LEU A 166 -8.66 0.06 -21.90
CA LEU A 166 -9.65 1.11 -21.61
C LEU A 166 -9.00 2.48 -21.47
N ARG A 167 -7.84 2.58 -20.82
CA ARG A 167 -7.10 3.84 -20.72
C ARG A 167 -6.64 4.34 -22.08
N PHE A 168 -6.07 3.46 -22.91
CA PHE A 168 -5.60 3.84 -24.24
C PHE A 168 -6.74 4.18 -25.20
N GLU A 169 -7.71 3.29 -25.35
CA GLU A 169 -8.76 3.37 -26.38
C GLU A 169 -9.95 4.23 -25.94
N VAL A 170 -10.41 4.11 -24.69
CA VAL A 170 -11.62 4.81 -24.20
C VAL A 170 -11.28 6.18 -23.63
N LEU A 171 -10.24 6.26 -22.78
CA LEU A 171 -9.84 7.52 -22.16
C LEU A 171 -8.83 8.32 -22.98
N ASN A 172 -8.39 7.79 -24.11
CA ASN A 172 -7.43 8.45 -25.01
C ASN A 172 -6.08 8.80 -24.34
N LYS A 173 -5.68 8.04 -23.31
CA LYS A 173 -4.41 8.23 -22.60
C LYS A 173 -3.25 7.62 -23.37
N ASP A 174 -2.14 8.33 -23.45
CA ASP A 174 -0.90 7.84 -24.08
C ASP A 174 0.04 7.13 -23.09
N PHE A 175 -0.31 7.10 -21.79
CA PHE A 175 0.51 6.55 -20.71
C PHE A 175 -0.29 5.64 -19.76
N ASP A 176 0.37 4.60 -19.25
CA ASP A 176 -0.14 3.75 -18.18
C ASP A 176 -0.17 4.49 -16.82
N GLU A 177 -0.68 3.83 -15.78
CA GLU A 177 -0.78 4.43 -14.43
C GLU A 177 0.57 4.70 -13.77
N ALA A 178 1.62 4.03 -14.24
CA ALA A 178 3.00 4.27 -13.82
C ALA A 178 3.69 5.35 -14.65
N GLY A 179 2.97 6.02 -15.56
CA GLY A 179 3.52 7.05 -16.43
C GLY A 179 4.35 6.51 -17.59
N ARG A 180 4.25 5.22 -17.92
CA ARG A 180 4.98 4.63 -19.05
C ARG A 180 4.18 4.76 -20.33
N GLN A 181 4.83 5.15 -21.42
CA GLN A 181 4.15 5.32 -22.69
C GLN A 181 3.55 4.01 -23.21
N TYR A 182 2.31 4.07 -23.68
CA TYR A 182 1.71 2.99 -24.47
C TYR A 182 2.37 2.89 -25.84
N ASN A 183 2.79 1.69 -26.20
CA ASN A 183 3.46 1.38 -27.46
C ASN A 183 3.27 -0.11 -27.82
N THR A 184 3.80 -0.52 -28.96
CA THR A 184 3.67 -1.90 -29.46
C THR A 184 4.19 -2.96 -28.50
N TRP A 185 5.12 -2.64 -27.60
CA TRP A 185 5.62 -3.57 -26.60
C TRP A 185 4.73 -3.62 -25.36
N SER A 186 4.36 -2.47 -24.77
CA SER A 186 3.51 -2.43 -23.57
C SER A 186 2.11 -2.97 -23.85
N LEU A 187 1.56 -2.74 -25.05
CA LEU A 187 0.24 -3.22 -25.45
C LEU A 187 0.22 -4.61 -26.10
N ARG A 188 1.36 -5.32 -26.18
CA ARG A 188 1.48 -6.59 -26.94
C ARG A 188 0.52 -7.69 -26.48
N GLY A 189 0.19 -7.74 -25.18
CA GLY A 189 -0.72 -8.73 -24.59
C GLY A 189 -2.17 -8.25 -24.46
N VAL A 190 -2.43 -6.98 -24.81
CA VAL A 190 -3.72 -6.36 -24.60
C VAL A 190 -4.75 -6.90 -25.58
N GLN A 191 -4.39 -7.01 -26.87
CA GLN A 191 -5.33 -7.35 -27.95
C GLN A 191 -5.88 -8.79 -27.91
N ASP A 192 -5.27 -9.71 -27.15
CA ASP A 192 -5.80 -11.07 -27.06
C ASP A 192 -7.19 -11.09 -26.38
N GLY A 193 -8.22 -11.47 -27.13
CA GLY A 193 -9.61 -11.47 -26.68
C GLY A 193 -10.23 -10.07 -26.50
N MET A 194 -9.58 -9.01 -26.99
CA MET A 194 -10.07 -7.63 -26.94
C MET A 194 -10.36 -7.09 -28.35
N PRO A 195 -11.21 -6.07 -28.51
CA PRO A 195 -11.38 -5.42 -29.80
C PRO A 195 -10.09 -4.76 -30.29
N HIS A 196 -9.97 -4.56 -31.60
CA HIS A 196 -8.83 -3.84 -32.17
C HIS A 196 -8.81 -2.38 -31.70
N PHE A 197 -7.61 -1.82 -31.56
CA PHE A 197 -7.44 -0.39 -31.33
C PHE A 197 -7.87 0.39 -32.58
N THR A 198 -8.66 1.45 -32.39
CA THR A 198 -9.00 2.35 -33.51
C THR A 198 -7.92 3.39 -33.73
N ARG A 199 -7.11 3.67 -32.70
CA ARG A 199 -6.01 4.63 -32.74
C ARG A 199 -4.69 3.94 -33.04
N ARG A 200 -3.78 4.68 -33.71
CA ARG A 200 -2.41 4.22 -33.97
C ARG A 200 -1.66 4.01 -32.65
N VAL A 201 -1.10 2.83 -32.48
CA VAL A 201 -0.17 2.52 -31.39
C VAL A 201 1.25 2.94 -31.78
N PRO A 202 1.95 3.76 -30.97
CA PRO A 202 3.35 4.13 -31.22
C PRO A 202 4.28 2.91 -31.28
N ASN A 203 5.23 2.90 -32.21
CA ASN A 203 6.20 1.81 -32.30
C ASN A 203 7.25 1.91 -31.18
N PHE A 204 7.46 0.81 -30.45
CA PHE A 204 8.42 0.77 -29.34
C PHE A 204 9.88 1.08 -29.76
N ASN A 205 10.32 0.67 -30.95
CA ASN A 205 11.71 0.84 -31.36
C ASN A 205 12.00 2.23 -31.94
N THR A 206 10.99 2.93 -32.48
CA THR A 206 11.18 4.17 -33.24
C THR A 206 10.49 5.40 -32.64
N GLU A 207 9.51 5.21 -31.76
CA GLU A 207 8.67 6.30 -31.22
C GLU A 207 8.58 6.26 -29.69
N TRP A 208 9.50 5.55 -29.04
CA TRP A 208 9.60 5.49 -27.59
C TRP A 208 9.88 6.86 -26.99
N ARG A 209 9.25 7.10 -25.84
CA ARG A 209 9.40 8.28 -25.00
C ARG A 209 9.72 7.86 -23.58
N GLU A 210 10.43 8.73 -22.87
CA GLU A 210 10.69 8.57 -21.44
C GLU A 210 9.40 8.56 -20.62
N ASP A 211 9.48 7.93 -19.44
CA ASP A 211 8.37 7.89 -18.48
C ASP A 211 7.98 9.31 -18.03
N ASN A 212 6.69 9.56 -17.91
CA ASN A 212 6.13 10.85 -17.53
C ASN A 212 5.69 10.84 -16.06
N GLU A 213 6.47 11.49 -15.20
CA GLU A 213 6.18 11.58 -13.76
C GLU A 213 4.82 12.23 -13.45
N LYS A 214 4.34 13.14 -14.31
CA LYS A 214 3.03 13.79 -14.11
C LYS A 214 1.86 12.84 -14.36
N GLU A 215 2.05 11.83 -15.21
CA GLU A 215 1.04 10.79 -15.47
C GLU A 215 1.21 9.58 -14.52
N ASN A 216 2.26 9.54 -13.70
CA ASN A 216 2.54 8.46 -12.75
C ASN A 216 1.67 8.57 -11.48
N VAL A 217 0.36 8.44 -11.68
CA VAL A 217 -0.65 8.42 -10.63
C VAL A 217 -0.44 7.26 -9.65
N TRP A 218 0.12 6.14 -10.10
CA TRP A 218 0.48 5.00 -9.25
C TRP A 218 1.49 5.39 -8.19
N SER A 219 2.54 6.14 -8.53
CA SER A 219 3.55 6.60 -7.56
C SER A 219 2.93 7.54 -6.52
N ILE A 220 2.04 8.43 -6.95
CA ILE A 220 1.31 9.34 -6.05
C ILE A 220 0.46 8.53 -5.06
N TYR A 221 -0.34 7.57 -5.56
CA TYR A 221 -1.13 6.69 -4.71
C TYR A 221 -0.26 5.87 -3.75
N LYS A 222 0.81 5.26 -4.28
CA LYS A 222 1.73 4.41 -3.52
C LYS A 222 2.40 5.16 -2.38
N ASN A 223 2.82 6.40 -2.59
CA ASN A 223 3.61 7.14 -1.61
C ASN A 223 2.75 7.87 -0.57
N ASN A 224 1.51 8.25 -0.92
CA ASN A 224 0.69 9.12 -0.08
C ASN A 224 -0.51 8.41 0.58
N VAL A 225 -0.96 7.28 0.03
CA VAL A 225 -2.20 6.63 0.45
C VAL A 225 -1.98 5.17 0.81
N ARG A 226 -1.42 4.39 -0.12
CA ARG A 226 -1.13 2.98 0.07
C ARG A 226 0.06 2.88 1.02
N GLY A 227 -0.21 2.86 2.34
CA GLY A 227 0.84 2.80 3.36
C GLY A 227 1.86 1.69 3.07
N ASN A 228 3.03 1.74 3.71
CA ASN A 228 4.12 0.75 3.57
C ASN A 228 3.71 -0.65 4.09
N GLU A 229 2.70 -1.27 3.49
CA GLU A 229 2.36 -2.67 3.65
C GLU A 229 3.00 -3.39 2.46
N ASN A 230 4.33 -3.55 2.54
CA ASN A 230 4.97 -4.73 1.98
C ASN A 230 4.52 -5.91 2.85
N LEU A 231 3.32 -6.43 2.58
CA LEU A 231 2.83 -7.72 3.07
C LEU A 231 2.59 -8.62 1.88
#